data_AF-A0A9P4UYM1-F1
#
_entry.id   AF-A0A9P4UYM1-F1
#
_cell.length_a   1.000
_cell.length_b   1.000
_cell.length_c   1.000
_cell.angle_alpha   90.00
_cell.angle_beta   90.00
_cell.angle_gamma   90.00
#
_symmetry.space_group_name_H-M   'P 1'
#
loop_
_entity.id
_entity.type
_entity.pdbx_description
1 polymer ?
#
loop_
_entity_poly.entity_id
_entity_poly.type
_entity_poly.pdbx_seq_one_letter_code
_entity_poly.pdbx_strand_id
1 'polypeptide(L)'
;SIVAVHGLNGHRDNTWTAANGTHWLRDLLPKDIPNARIFCWGHDANTHGSRVSCQYLYDHARSLVSDLCLKRRLTNSTRRPIIFVAHSLGG
;
A
#
# COMPACT_ATOMS: atom_id res chain seq x y z
N SER A 1 7.10 -4.73 8.83
CA SER A 1 5.78 -4.33 8.34
C SER A 1 5.78 -4.48 6.85
N ILE A 2 4.70 -4.99 6.28
CA ILE A 2 4.51 -5.08 4.84
C ILE A 2 3.55 -3.96 4.45
N VAL A 3 3.95 -3.12 3.50
CA VAL A 3 3.15 -2.00 3.01
C VAL A 3 2.85 -2.26 1.54
N ALA A 4 1.58 -2.53 1.23
CA ALA A 4 1.11 -2.78 -0.10
C ALA A 4 0.58 -1.49 -0.73
N VAL A 5 1.06 -1.17 -1.93
CA VAL A 5 0.71 0.05 -2.68
C VAL A 5 0.16 -0.36 -4.04
N HIS A 6 -1.10 0.00 -4.32
CA HIS A 6 -1.74 -0.30 -5.60
C HIS A 6 -1.36 0.74 -6.67
N GLY A 7 -1.53 0.34 -7.94
CA GLY A 7 -1.29 1.20 -9.10
C GLY A 7 -2.50 2.04 -9.50
N LEU A 8 -2.39 2.67 -10.67
CA LEU A 8 -3.42 3.51 -11.27
C LEU A 8 -4.73 2.75 -11.46
N ASN A 9 -5.87 3.38 -11.18
CA ASN A 9 -7.20 2.76 -11.23
C ASN A 9 -7.36 1.49 -10.34
N GLY A 10 -6.36 1.20 -9.50
CA GLY A 10 -6.41 0.11 -8.54
C GLY A 10 -7.19 0.51 -7.29
N HIS A 11 -7.66 -0.50 -6.56
CA HIS A 11 -8.25 -0.32 -5.23
C HIS A 11 -7.40 -1.06 -4.21
N ARG A 12 -7.25 -0.49 -3.01
CA ARG A 12 -6.43 -1.06 -1.92
C ARG A 12 -6.83 -2.49 -1.53
N ASP A 13 -8.08 -2.89 -1.81
CA ASP A 13 -8.59 -4.23 -1.53
C ASP A 13 -8.70 -5.09 -2.81
N ASN A 14 -9.20 -4.51 -3.92
CA ASN A 14 -9.48 -5.30 -5.13
C ASN A 14 -8.19 -5.70 -5.86
N THR A 15 -7.15 -4.86 -5.79
CA THR A 15 -5.85 -5.15 -6.44
C THR A 15 -5.24 -6.46 -5.94
N TRP A 16 -5.51 -6.82 -4.69
CA TRP A 16 -4.94 -8.00 -4.03
C TRP A 16 -5.95 -9.14 -3.87
N THR A 17 -7.14 -9.02 -4.48
CA THR A 17 -8.21 -9.99 -4.38
C THR A 17 -8.36 -10.75 -5.69
N ALA A 18 -8.25 -12.08 -5.63
CA ALA A 18 -8.48 -12.95 -6.77
C ALA A 18 -9.98 -13.00 -7.14
N ALA A 19 -10.30 -13.46 -8.36
CA ALA A 19 -11.68 -13.55 -8.84
C ALA A 19 -12.61 -14.43 -7.96
N ASN A 20 -12.02 -15.36 -7.20
CA ASN A 20 -12.76 -16.20 -6.24
C ASN A 20 -12.99 -15.52 -4.87
N GLY A 21 -12.64 -14.23 -4.73
CA GLY A 21 -12.79 -13.46 -3.49
C GLY A 21 -11.65 -13.62 -2.48
N THR A 22 -10.63 -14.43 -2.78
CA THR A 22 -9.48 -14.62 -1.88
C THR A 22 -8.57 -13.39 -1.91
N HIS A 23 -8.40 -12.72 -0.78
CA HIS A 23 -7.50 -11.58 -0.64
C HIS A 23 -6.11 -12.02 -0.20
N TRP A 24 -5.11 -11.96 -1.08
CA TRP A 24 -3.77 -12.48 -0.83
C TRP A 24 -3.15 -12.00 0.48
N LEU A 25 -3.12 -10.67 0.70
CA LEU A 25 -2.47 -10.11 1.89
C LEU A 25 -3.19 -10.45 3.21
N ARG A 26 -4.48 -10.78 3.18
CA ARG A 26 -5.27 -11.02 4.39
C ARG A 26 -5.45 -12.51 4.65
N ASP A 27 -5.68 -13.29 3.60
CA ASP A 27 -6.17 -14.66 3.70
C ASP A 27 -5.05 -15.69 3.47
N LEU A 28 -3.96 -15.30 2.78
CA LEU A 28 -2.85 -16.19 2.43
C LEU A 28 -1.54 -15.78 3.14
N LEU A 29 -1.13 -14.53 3.02
CA LEU A 29 0.17 -14.06 3.54
C LEU A 29 0.37 -14.29 5.06
N PRO A 30 -0.65 -14.19 5.93
CA PRO A 30 -0.48 -14.52 7.34
C PRO A 30 -0.19 -16.00 7.62
N LYS A 31 -0.44 -16.91 6.67
CA LYS A 31 -0.11 -18.34 6.84
C LYS A 31 1.39 -18.57 6.72
N ASP A 32 2.05 -17.84 5.82
CA ASP A 32 3.49 -17.94 5.59
C ASP A 32 4.28 -17.06 6.57
N ILE A 33 3.74 -15.88 6.91
CA ILE A 33 4.39 -14.90 7.80
C ILE A 33 3.40 -14.42 8.88
N PRO A 34 3.11 -15.25 9.91
CA PRO A 34 2.03 -15.00 10.88
C PRO A 34 2.20 -13.74 11.72
N ASN A 35 3.43 -13.26 11.91
CA ASN A 35 3.72 -12.06 12.68
C ASN A 35 3.83 -10.79 11.80
N ALA A 36 3.53 -10.88 10.51
CA ALA A 36 3.55 -9.74 9.61
C ALA A 36 2.45 -8.73 9.97
N ARG A 37 2.83 -7.46 10.17
CA ARG A 37 1.86 -6.36 10.19
C ARG A 37 1.75 -5.80 8.80
N ILE A 38 0.54 -5.89 8.25
CA ILE A 38 0.23 -5.61 6.87
C ILE A 38 -0.57 -4.31 6.80
N PHE A 39 -0.21 -3.44 5.88
CA PHE A 39 -0.92 -2.22 5.58
C PHE A 39 -1.22 -2.17 4.09
N CYS A 40 -2.48 -1.92 3.73
CA CYS A 40 -2.83 -1.50 2.38
C CYS A 40 -2.94 0.02 2.39
N TRP A 41 -2.02 0.71 1.73
CA TRP A 41 -2.13 2.15 1.55
C TRP A 41 -2.83 2.41 0.23
N GLY A 42 -3.89 3.23 0.28
CA GLY A 42 -4.64 3.62 -0.89
C GLY A 42 -4.63 5.12 -1.03
N HIS A 43 -4.40 5.59 -2.25
CA HIS A 43 -4.68 6.96 -2.65
C HIS A 43 -5.80 6.95 -3.68
N ASP A 44 -6.46 8.10 -3.84
CA ASP A 44 -7.49 8.26 -4.84
C ASP A 44 -6.86 8.21 -6.24
N ALA A 45 -6.72 7.01 -6.80
CA ALA A 45 -6.04 6.76 -8.08
C ALA A 45 -6.89 7.17 -9.30
N ASN A 46 -7.97 7.92 -9.07
CA ASN A 46 -8.89 8.38 -10.09
C ASN A 46 -8.34 9.64 -10.77
N THR A 47 -7.37 9.46 -11.67
CA THR A 47 -6.86 10.55 -12.50
C THR A 47 -7.78 10.75 -13.69
N HIS A 48 -8.83 11.55 -13.53
CA HIS A 48 -9.67 12.02 -14.66
C HIS A 48 -8.92 12.93 -15.67
N GLY A 49 -7.59 13.04 -15.59
CA GLY A 49 -6.73 13.72 -16.55
C GLY A 49 -5.79 12.73 -17.22
N SER A 50 -5.63 12.82 -18.54
CA SER A 50 -4.86 11.90 -19.40
C SER A 50 -3.36 11.76 -19.08
N ARG A 51 -2.87 12.36 -18.00
CA ARG A 51 -1.47 12.30 -17.53
C ARG A 51 -1.40 12.39 -16.01
N VAL A 52 -0.93 11.33 -15.37
CA VAL A 52 -0.44 11.42 -13.98
C VAL A 52 0.84 12.27 -14.02
N SER A 53 0.84 13.44 -13.39
CA SER A 53 2.02 14.31 -13.37
C SER A 53 3.06 13.83 -12.35
N CYS A 54 4.34 14.11 -12.59
CA CYS A 54 5.40 13.82 -11.61
C CYS A 54 5.14 14.51 -10.26
N GLN A 55 4.53 15.69 -10.27
CA GLN A 55 4.15 16.42 -9.06
C GLN A 55 3.10 15.66 -8.26
N TYR A 56 2.07 15.14 -8.94
CA TYR A 56 1.03 14.33 -8.31
C TYR A 56 1.61 13.06 -7.66
N LEU A 57 2.49 12.35 -8.35
CA LEU A 57 3.19 11.19 -7.78
C LEU A 57 4.04 11.56 -6.55
N TYR A 58 4.73 12.70 -6.62
CA TYR A 58 5.56 13.19 -5.52
C TYR A 58 4.72 13.52 -4.27
N ASP A 59 3.56 14.15 -4.45
CA ASP A 59 2.66 14.49 -3.35
C ASP A 59 2.06 13.24 -2.68
N HIS A 60 1.74 12.22 -3.47
CA HIS A 60 1.32 10.91 -2.95
C HIS A 60 2.43 10.20 -2.19
N ALA A 61 3.67 10.21 -2.71
CA ALA A 61 4.82 9.64 -2.01
C ALA A 61 5.06 10.33 -0.66
N ARG A 62 4.94 11.67 -0.60
CA ARG A 62 5.05 12.42 0.66
C ARG A 62 3.95 12.05 1.65
N SER A 63 2.71 11.92 1.19
CA SER A 63 1.58 11.51 2.02
C SER A 63 1.79 10.10 2.60
N LEU A 64 2.17 9.13 1.76
CA LEU A 64 2.50 7.76 2.18
C LEU A 64 3.58 7.74 3.27
N VAL A 65 4.69 8.45 3.07
CA VAL A 65 5.78 8.49 4.04
C VAL A 65 5.33 9.16 5.34
N SER A 66 4.55 10.23 5.26
CA SER A 66 4.03 10.95 6.43
C SER A 66 3.10 10.08 7.27
N ASP A 67 2.16 9.38 6.63
CA ASP A 67 1.24 8.44 7.27
C ASP A 67 1.99 7.27 7.93
N LEU A 68 2.97 6.70 7.24
CA LEU A 68 3.80 5.63 7.79
C LEU A 68 4.63 6.11 8.98
N CYS A 69 5.21 7.30 8.92
CA CYS A 69 5.95 7.90 10.03
C CYS A 69 5.04 8.09 11.24
N LEU A 70 3.85 8.68 11.04
CA LEU A 70 2.87 8.89 12.09
C LEU A 70 2.44 7.55 12.70
N LYS A 71 2.05 6.58 11.88
CA LYS A 71 1.59 5.27 12.36
C LYS A 71 2.67 4.54 13.15
N ARG A 72 3.93 4.60 12.71
CA ARG A 72 5.06 3.96 13.41
C ARG A 72 5.37 4.62 14.75
N ARG A 73 5.27 5.96 14.83
CA ARG A 73 5.39 6.70 16.10
C ARG A 73 4.28 6.27 17.07
N LEU A 74 3.02 6.33 16.64
CA LEU A 74 1.86 5.99 17.46
C LEU A 74 1.89 4.55 17.99
N THR A 75 2.48 3.62 17.24
CA THR A 75 2.58 2.21 17.66
C THR A 75 3.96 1.79 18.15
N ASN A 76 4.84 2.74 18.48
CA ASN A 76 6.20 2.48 18.98
C ASN A 76 7.00 1.49 18.12
N SER A 77 6.80 1.53 16.80
CA SER A 77 7.37 0.56 15.86
C SER A 77 8.38 1.19 14.90
N THR A 78 9.07 2.25 15.34
CA THR A 78 10.00 3.05 14.51
C THR A 78 11.24 2.28 14.07
N ARG A 79 11.66 1.24 14.81
CA ARG A 79 12.80 0.36 14.46
C ARG A 79 12.41 -0.88 13.65
N ARG A 80 11.11 -1.15 13.44
CA ARG A 80 10.67 -2.38 12.77
C ARG A 80 10.95 -2.31 11.26
N PRO A 81 11.60 -3.29 10.62
CA PRO A 81 11.86 -3.23 9.18
C PRO A 81 10.58 -3.07 8.35
N ILE A 82 10.68 -2.42 7.19
CA ILE A 82 9.58 -2.22 6.24
C ILE A 82 9.91 -2.99 4.96
N ILE A 83 8.92 -3.67 4.40
CA ILE A 83 8.95 -4.27 3.08
C ILE A 83 7.80 -3.62 2.30
N PHE A 84 8.11 -3.04 1.15
CA PHE A 84 7.10 -2.52 0.24
C PHE A 84 6.75 -3.57 -0.83
N VAL A 85 5.46 -3.71 -1.11
CA VAL A 85 4.95 -4.49 -2.23
C VAL A 85 4.14 -3.54 -3.10
N ALA A 86 4.67 -3.23 -4.27
CA ALA A 86 4.10 -2.25 -5.18
C ALA A 86 3.59 -2.92 -6.46
N HIS A 87 2.49 -2.40 -7.03
CA HIS A 87 1.95 -2.87 -8.29
C HIS A 87 1.84 -1.73 -9.31
N SER A 88 2.38 -1.94 -10.52
CA SER A 88 2.34 -0.99 -11.64
C SER A 88 2.82 0.41 -11.21
N LEU A 89 2.03 1.48 -11.40
CA LEU A 89 2.37 2.85 -11.01
C LEU A 89 2.65 3.04 -9.50
N GLY A 90 2.28 2.08 -8.66
CA GLY A 90 2.58 2.13 -7.23
C GLY A 90 4.06 1.90 -6.88
N GLY A 91 4.90 1.52 -7.85
CA GLY A 91 6.35 1.30 -7.68
C GLY A 91 7.17 2.41 -8.32
#